data_AF-A0A7K0U0Y0-F1
#
_entry.id   AF-A0A7K0U0Y0-F1
#
_cell.length_a   1.000
_cell.length_b   1.000
_cell.length_c   1.000
_cell.angle_alpha   90.00
_cell.angle_beta   90.00
_cell.angle_gamma   90.00
#
_symmetry.space_group_name_H-M   'P 1'
#
loop_
_entity.id
_entity.type
_entity.pdbx_description
1 polymer ?
#
loop_
_entity_poly.entity_id
_entity_poly.type
_entity_poly.pdbx_seq_one_letter_code
_entity_poly.pdbx_strand_id
1 'polypeptide(L)'
;MTDTAREPRRSGDSKRPRALSSRVPPHNLDAEESVLGALLLSRDAVNAVAEMGLTSGEFYKPTHQHIYDAIRTLTAGGQPVDVVTVADELRRAGMLEELGGSQYLIELQGRTPAISNAGRYAKIVQDTAL
;
A
#
# COMPACT_ATOMS: atom_id res chain seq x y z
N MET A 1 -70.90 6.91 28.77
CA MET A 1 -70.66 6.60 27.35
C MET A 1 -69.89 7.79 26.80
N THR A 2 -68.57 7.81 26.64
CA THR A 2 -67.59 6.85 26.08
C THR A 2 -66.26 7.03 26.85
N ASP A 3 -65.68 6.01 27.46
CA ASP A 3 -64.63 5.13 26.90
C ASP A 3 -63.63 5.83 25.95
N THR A 4 -62.40 6.05 26.44
CA THR A 4 -61.17 6.09 25.62
C THR A 4 -60.02 5.61 26.49
N ALA A 5 -59.42 4.50 26.07
CA ALA A 5 -58.33 3.81 26.70
C ALA A 5 -56.94 4.46 26.45
N ARG A 6 -56.07 4.30 27.47
CA ARG A 6 -54.66 3.88 27.44
C ARG A 6 -53.68 4.49 26.41
N GLU A 7 -52.58 5.05 26.94
CA GLU A 7 -51.23 4.85 26.39
C GLU A 7 -50.16 4.79 27.50
N PRO A 8 -49.25 3.80 27.49
CA PRO A 8 -48.07 3.80 28.35
C PRO A 8 -46.93 4.56 27.64
N ARG A 9 -46.34 5.56 28.30
CA ARG A 9 -45.13 6.23 27.80
C ARG A 9 -43.93 5.29 27.90
N ARG A 10 -43.57 4.65 26.79
CA ARG A 10 -42.23 4.09 26.59
C ARG A 10 -41.29 5.23 26.21
N SER A 11 -40.18 5.38 26.92
CA SER A 11 -38.98 5.96 26.33
C SER A 11 -37.77 5.24 26.91
N GLY A 12 -37.46 4.10 26.31
CA GLY A 12 -36.13 3.51 26.42
C GLY A 12 -35.18 4.42 25.66
N ASP A 13 -34.27 5.06 26.39
CA ASP A 13 -33.12 5.75 25.82
C ASP A 13 -32.20 4.71 25.19
N SER A 14 -32.52 4.29 23.97
CA SER A 14 -31.64 3.47 23.16
C SER A 14 -30.46 4.35 22.73
N LYS A 15 -29.41 4.37 23.56
CA LYS A 15 -28.05 4.76 23.15
C LYS A 15 -27.71 4.00 21.87
N ARG A 16 -27.90 4.66 20.73
CA ARG A 16 -27.38 4.16 19.45
C ARG A 16 -25.85 4.13 19.58
N PRO A 17 -25.19 2.98 19.39
CA PRO A 17 -23.74 2.97 19.35
C PRO A 17 -23.31 3.87 18.19
N ARG A 18 -22.51 4.90 18.49
CA ARG A 18 -21.81 5.71 17.48
C ARG A 18 -21.06 4.71 16.59
N ALA A 19 -21.45 4.61 15.33
CA ALA A 19 -20.66 3.92 14.33
C ALA A 19 -19.27 4.57 14.35
N LEU A 20 -18.27 3.83 14.85
CA LEU A 20 -16.88 4.17 14.63
C LEU A 20 -16.68 3.99 13.13
N SER A 21 -16.82 5.08 12.38
CA SER A 21 -16.40 5.10 10.99
C SER A 21 -14.93 4.72 10.98
N SER A 22 -14.63 3.49 10.56
CA SER A 22 -13.30 3.05 10.19
C SER A 22 -12.85 3.95 9.03
N ARG A 23 -12.22 5.08 9.36
CA ARG A 23 -11.76 6.05 8.38
C ARG A 23 -10.63 5.38 7.63
N VAL A 24 -10.90 4.96 6.40
CA VAL A 24 -9.87 4.46 5.49
C VAL A 24 -8.87 5.58 5.28
N PRO A 25 -7.57 5.39 5.60
CA PRO A 25 -6.54 6.35 5.29
C PRO A 25 -6.55 6.72 3.80
N PRO A 26 -6.29 7.98 3.44
CA PRO A 26 -6.05 8.31 2.05
C PRO A 26 -4.90 7.45 1.49
N HIS A 27 -4.99 7.10 0.20
CA HIS A 27 -4.02 6.26 -0.48
C HIS A 27 -4.18 6.39 -2.00
N ASN A 28 -3.15 5.99 -2.74
CA ASN A 28 -3.20 5.87 -4.20
C ASN A 28 -2.49 4.59 -4.66
N LEU A 29 -3.27 3.53 -4.85
CA LEU A 29 -2.72 2.22 -5.23
C LEU A 29 -2.05 2.24 -6.60
N ASP A 30 -2.57 3.01 -7.57
CA ASP A 30 -1.97 3.12 -8.90
C ASP A 30 -0.57 3.73 -8.81
N ALA A 31 -0.38 4.73 -7.94
CA ALA A 31 0.92 5.33 -7.69
C ALA A 31 1.87 4.35 -6.99
N GLU A 32 1.41 3.62 -5.98
CA GLU A 32 2.22 2.60 -5.30
C GLU A 32 2.70 1.52 -6.28
N GLU A 33 1.79 0.97 -7.10
CA GLU A 33 2.12 -0.05 -8.08
C GLU A 33 3.08 0.49 -9.15
N SER A 34 2.86 1.73 -9.61
CA SER A 34 3.74 2.40 -10.57
C SER A 34 5.14 2.67 -10.03
N VAL A 35 5.28 3.00 -8.73
CA VAL A 35 6.60 3.14 -8.09
C VAL A 35 7.29 1.79 -8.08
N LEU A 36 6.67 0.76 -7.50
CA LEU A 36 7.31 -0.54 -7.34
C LEU A 36 7.72 -1.15 -8.67
N GLY A 37 6.86 -1.09 -9.69
CA GLY A 37 7.22 -1.59 -11.01
C GLY A 37 8.35 -0.80 -11.66
N ALA A 38 8.41 0.54 -11.51
CA ALA A 38 9.53 1.33 -12.01
C ALA A 38 10.86 0.94 -11.34
N LEU A 39 10.84 0.70 -10.03
CA LEU A 39 12.02 0.24 -9.27
C LEU A 39 12.52 -1.13 -9.76
N LEU A 40 11.61 -2.04 -10.10
CA LEU A 40 11.93 -3.35 -10.65
C LEU A 40 12.45 -3.31 -12.10
N LEU A 41 12.31 -2.17 -12.80
CA LEU A 41 12.68 -2.01 -14.21
C LEU A 41 13.93 -1.15 -14.41
N SER A 42 14.30 -0.30 -13.47
CA SER A 42 15.40 0.65 -13.66
C SER A 42 16.15 0.99 -12.38
N ARG A 43 17.48 0.85 -12.46
CA ARG A 43 18.41 1.32 -11.43
C ARG A 43 18.32 2.85 -11.24
N ASP A 44 18.06 3.61 -12.29
CA ASP A 44 17.92 5.07 -12.18
C ASP A 44 16.64 5.44 -11.43
N ALA A 45 15.56 4.66 -11.60
CA ALA A 45 14.35 4.82 -10.81
C ALA A 45 14.61 4.52 -9.32
N VAL A 46 15.38 3.48 -9.02
CA VAL A 46 15.81 3.16 -7.64
C VAL A 46 16.55 4.34 -7.01
N ASN A 47 17.54 4.90 -7.71
CA ASN A 47 18.29 6.05 -7.21
C ASN A 47 17.39 7.27 -7.00
N ALA A 48 16.55 7.61 -7.98
CA ALA A 48 15.66 8.76 -7.91
C ALA A 48 14.66 8.68 -6.74
N VAL A 49 14.06 7.50 -6.51
CA VAL A 49 13.12 7.31 -5.40
C VAL A 49 13.84 7.31 -4.04
N ALA A 50 15.05 6.75 -3.97
CA ALA A 50 15.85 6.79 -2.74
C ALA A 50 16.22 8.22 -2.33
N GLU A 51 16.57 9.08 -3.28
CA GLU A 51 16.87 10.51 -3.05
C GLU A 51 15.66 11.28 -2.50
N MET A 52 14.44 10.83 -2.78
CA MET A 52 13.21 11.44 -2.24
C MET A 52 12.90 11.04 -0.79
N GLY A 53 13.63 10.08 -0.24
CA GLY A 53 13.42 9.63 1.14
C GLY A 53 12.10 8.88 1.35
N LEU A 54 11.56 8.23 0.30
CA LEU A 54 10.39 7.35 0.44
C LEU A 54 10.71 6.20 1.41
N THR A 55 9.77 5.87 2.28
CA THR A 55 9.85 4.82 3.28
C THR A 55 8.74 3.80 3.08
N SER A 56 8.95 2.55 3.53
CA SER A 56 7.95 1.50 3.42
C SER A 56 6.64 1.86 4.12
N GLY A 57 6.70 2.59 5.23
CA GLY A 57 5.51 3.03 5.98
C GLY A 57 4.58 3.99 5.22
N GLU A 58 5.02 4.58 4.11
CA GLU A 58 4.18 5.46 3.28
C GLU A 58 3.31 4.69 2.27
N PHE A 59 3.59 3.40 2.03
CA PHE A 59 2.71 2.57 1.22
C PHE A 59 1.50 2.13 2.07
N TYR A 60 0.31 2.29 1.52
CA TYR A 60 -0.92 1.88 2.20
C TYR A 60 -1.05 0.35 2.26
N LYS A 61 -0.68 -0.36 1.18
CA LYS A 61 -0.84 -1.81 1.12
C LYS A 61 0.33 -2.51 1.81
N PRO A 62 0.11 -3.37 2.84
CA PRO A 62 1.19 -4.06 3.54
C PRO A 62 2.13 -4.85 2.61
N THR A 63 1.58 -5.51 1.58
CA THR A 63 2.40 -6.22 0.59
C THR A 63 3.34 -5.29 -0.17
N HIS A 64 2.94 -4.05 -0.45
CA HIS A 64 3.81 -3.07 -1.09
C HIS A 64 4.93 -2.60 -0.16
N GLN A 65 4.65 -2.47 1.15
CA GLN A 65 5.66 -2.19 2.17
C GLN A 65 6.76 -3.26 2.14
N HIS A 66 6.37 -4.54 2.15
CA HIS A 66 7.32 -5.67 2.09
C HIS A 66 8.15 -5.70 0.82
N ILE A 67 7.55 -5.43 -0.35
CA ILE A 67 8.30 -5.35 -1.61
C ILE A 67 9.32 -4.22 -1.54
N TYR A 68 8.92 -3.05 -1.04
CA TYR A 68 9.82 -1.91 -0.94
C TYR A 68 10.97 -2.15 0.05
N ASP A 69 10.70 -2.80 1.18
CA ASP A 69 11.75 -3.20 2.14
C ASP A 69 12.74 -4.20 1.54
N ALA A 70 12.28 -5.16 0.74
CA ALA A 70 13.16 -6.08 0.01
C ALA A 70 14.05 -5.32 -0.99
N ILE A 71 13.48 -4.37 -1.75
CA ILE A 71 14.24 -3.50 -2.67
C ILE A 71 15.30 -2.70 -1.92
N ARG A 72 14.95 -2.10 -0.78
CA ARG A 72 15.90 -1.34 0.05
C ARG A 72 17.01 -2.23 0.61
N THR A 73 16.69 -3.44 1.04
CA THR A 73 17.65 -4.41 1.56
C THR A 73 18.68 -4.79 0.50
N LEU A 74 18.23 -5.12 -0.71
CA LEU A 74 19.11 -5.40 -1.85
C LEU A 74 19.99 -4.20 -2.20
N THR A 75 19.38 -3.01 -2.27
CA THR A 75 20.10 -1.77 -2.62
C THR A 75 21.19 -1.46 -1.58
N ALA A 76 20.88 -1.59 -0.28
CA ALA A 76 21.86 -1.40 0.79
C ALA A 76 23.00 -2.42 0.76
N GLY A 77 22.74 -3.64 0.30
CA GLY A 77 23.74 -4.68 0.05
C GLY A 77 24.48 -4.56 -1.29
N GLY A 78 24.23 -3.49 -2.06
CA GLY A 78 24.83 -3.28 -3.38
C GLY A 78 24.39 -4.31 -4.42
N GLN A 79 23.27 -5.00 -4.18
CA GLN A 79 22.74 -6.02 -5.09
C GLN A 79 21.84 -5.39 -6.16
N PRO A 80 21.77 -5.98 -7.37
CA PRO A 80 20.84 -5.52 -8.39
C PRO A 80 19.39 -5.73 -7.93
N VAL A 81 18.54 -4.80 -8.33
CA VAL A 81 17.10 -4.84 -8.07
C VAL A 81 16.39 -5.20 -9.37
N ASP A 82 15.79 -6.38 -9.40
CA ASP A 82 14.91 -6.87 -10.45
C ASP A 82 13.92 -7.89 -9.86
N VAL A 83 13.02 -8.43 -10.68
CA VAL A 83 12.01 -9.40 -10.23
C VAL A 83 12.64 -10.64 -9.60
N VAL A 84 13.77 -11.13 -10.13
CA VAL A 84 14.40 -12.36 -9.66
C VAL A 84 15.04 -12.12 -8.30
N THR A 85 15.80 -11.05 -8.15
CA THR A 85 16.49 -10.74 -6.88
C THR A 85 15.50 -10.37 -5.78
N VAL A 86 14.48 -9.57 -6.10
CA VAL A 86 13.43 -9.20 -5.13
C VAL A 86 12.60 -10.43 -4.74
N ALA A 87 12.29 -11.33 -5.68
CA ALA A 87 11.60 -12.57 -5.33
C ALA A 87 12.45 -13.46 -4.42
N ASP A 88 13.77 -13.56 -4.64
CA ASP A 88 14.65 -14.33 -3.76
C ASP A 88 14.71 -13.73 -2.35
N GLU A 89 14.80 -12.40 -2.24
CA GLU A 89 14.80 -11.71 -0.96
C GLU A 89 13.47 -11.91 -0.21
N LEU A 90 12.33 -11.75 -0.90
CA LEU A 90 11.01 -11.99 -0.32
C LEU A 90 10.82 -13.46 0.09
N ARG A 91 11.41 -14.42 -0.64
CA ARG A 91 11.37 -15.84 -0.27
C ARG A 91 12.16 -16.11 1.01
N ARG A 92 13.35 -15.50 1.14
CA ARG A 92 14.15 -15.60 2.38
C ARG A 92 13.43 -15.00 3.58
N ALA A 93 12.66 -13.94 3.35
CA ALA A 93 11.80 -13.32 4.36
C ALA A 93 10.50 -14.10 4.65
N GLY A 94 10.21 -15.18 3.92
CA GLY A 94 8.97 -15.96 4.07
C GLY A 94 7.71 -15.25 3.55
N MET A 95 7.86 -14.20 2.75
CA MET A 95 6.77 -13.35 2.28
C MET A 95 6.33 -13.68 0.84
N LEU A 96 7.21 -14.21 -0.01
CA LEU A 96 6.96 -14.33 -1.45
C LEU A 96 5.62 -15.01 -1.78
N GLU A 97 5.32 -16.12 -1.11
CA GLU A 97 4.10 -16.90 -1.30
C GLU A 97 2.85 -16.14 -0.84
N GLU A 98 2.94 -15.35 0.24
CA GLU A 98 1.84 -14.50 0.73
C GLU A 98 1.47 -13.40 -0.27
N LEU A 99 2.44 -12.98 -1.10
CA LEU A 99 2.24 -11.98 -2.15
C LEU A 99 1.72 -12.56 -3.48
N GLY A 100 1.47 -13.88 -3.56
CA GLY A 100 1.06 -14.55 -4.79
C GLY A 100 2.22 -14.96 -5.71
N GLY A 101 3.44 -15.00 -5.17
CA GLY A 101 4.64 -15.42 -5.90
C GLY A 101 5.25 -14.32 -6.76
N SER A 102 6.26 -14.70 -7.55
CA SER A 102 6.97 -13.77 -8.44
C SER A 102 6.08 -13.17 -9.52
N GLN A 103 4.94 -13.80 -9.82
CA GLN A 103 3.98 -13.30 -10.81
C GLN A 103 3.46 -11.91 -10.44
N TYR A 104 3.24 -11.63 -9.15
CA TYR A 104 2.78 -10.32 -8.72
C TYR A 104 3.83 -9.22 -8.99
N LEU A 105 5.11 -9.51 -8.85
CA LEU A 105 6.19 -8.58 -9.19
C LEU A 105 6.23 -8.28 -10.71
N ILE A 106 5.98 -9.29 -11.55
CA ILE A 106 5.87 -9.13 -13.01
C ILE A 106 4.68 -8.24 -13.37
N GLU A 107 3.54 -8.41 -12.69
CA GLU A 107 2.37 -7.55 -12.88
C GLU A 107 2.66 -6.09 -12.55
N LEU A 108 3.40 -5.82 -11.47
CA LEU A 108 3.81 -4.45 -11.10
C LEU A 108 4.63 -3.77 -12.21
N GLN A 109 5.55 -4.51 -12.84
CA GLN A 109 6.28 -3.99 -14.00
C GLN A 109 5.31 -3.58 -15.12
N GLY A 110 4.31 -4.42 -15.42
CA GLY A 110 3.29 -4.14 -16.44
C GLY A 110 2.36 -2.98 -16.10
N ARG A 111 2.21 -2.62 -14.83
CA ARG A 111 1.39 -1.49 -14.37
C ARG A 111 2.13 -0.15 -14.39
N THR A 112 3.43 -0.14 -14.68
CA THR A 112 4.24 1.09 -14.69
C THR A 112 4.10 1.83 -16.03
N PRO A 113 3.40 2.98 -16.08
CA PRO A 113 3.12 3.64 -17.37
C PRO A 113 4.36 4.31 -17.97
N ALA A 114 5.25 4.81 -17.12
CA ALA A 114 6.50 5.46 -17.53
C ALA A 114 7.52 5.39 -16.39
N ILE A 115 8.61 4.64 -16.61
CA ILE A 115 9.67 4.42 -15.61
C ILE A 115 10.34 5.75 -15.20
N SER A 116 10.54 6.66 -16.16
CA SER A 116 11.16 7.98 -15.93
C SER A 116 10.38 8.87 -14.96
N ASN A 117 9.11 8.55 -14.68
CA ASN A 117 8.26 9.28 -13.75
C ASN A 117 8.28 8.71 -12.33
N ALA A 118 9.17 7.76 -12.01
CA ALA A 118 9.23 7.10 -10.70
C ALA A 118 9.19 8.07 -9.52
N GLY A 119 9.97 9.15 -9.56
CA GLY A 119 9.96 10.16 -8.49
C GLY A 119 8.62 10.89 -8.36
N ARG A 120 7.92 11.15 -9.47
CA ARG A 120 6.57 11.75 -9.42
C ARG A 120 5.56 10.80 -8.77
N TYR A 121 5.63 9.50 -9.09
CA TYR A 121 4.76 8.51 -8.45
C TYR A 121 5.06 8.40 -6.96
N ALA A 122 6.35 8.40 -6.58
CA ALA A 122 6.76 8.40 -5.17
C ALA A 122 6.19 9.61 -4.43
N LYS A 123 6.25 10.81 -5.02
CA LYS A 123 5.64 12.01 -4.43
C LYS A 123 4.16 11.83 -4.13
N ILE A 124 3.40 11.22 -5.05
CA ILE A 124 1.97 10.96 -4.88
C ILE A 124 1.73 10.00 -3.72
N VAL A 125 2.56 8.95 -3.57
CA VAL A 125 2.48 8.03 -2.42
C VAL A 125 2.67 8.80 -1.11
N GLN A 126 3.73 9.62 -1.00
CA GLN A 126 3.99 10.43 0.20
C GLN A 126 2.85 11.40 0.52
N ASP A 127 2.32 12.09 -0.50
CA ASP A 127 1.24 13.07 -0.32
C ASP A 127 -0.08 12.42 0.12
N THR A 128 -0.28 11.15 -0.22
CA THR A 128 -1.50 10.42 0.14
C THR A 128 -1.39 9.64 1.43
N ALA A 129 -0.20 9.46 2.01
CA ALA A 129 0.01 8.75 3.27
C ALA A 129 -0.41 9.55 4.55
N LEU A 130 -0.90 10.79 4.39
CA LEU A 130 -1.17 11.78 5.46
C LEU A 130 -2.57 11.73 6.09
#